data_AF-A0A382YN49-F1
#
_entry.id   AF-A0A382YN49-F1
#
_cell.length_a   1.000
_cell.length_b   1.000
_cell.length_c   1.000
_cell.angle_alpha   90.00
_cell.angle_beta   90.00
_cell.angle_gamma   90.00
#
_symmetry.space_group_name_H-M   'P 1'
#
loop_
_entity.id
_entity.type
_entity.pdbx_description
1 polymer ?
#
loop_
_entity_poly.entity_id
_entity_poly.type
_entity_poly.pdbx_seq_one_letter_code
_entity_poly.pdbx_strand_id
1 'polypeptide(L)'
;MDVPSYTPDDTAVPEGEVVVERACTALDLGPRLNRTAADVVRFLMQQGEMVTATQSLSDDMIELFATELGAEIRMVDPGEEQEVELLQLLDVVDDLEDDEAPIRPAVITVMGHVDHGKTKL
;
A
#
# COMPACT_ATOMS: atom_id res chain seq x y z
N MET A 1 31.64 16.29 3.89
CA MET A 1 30.58 16.18 2.87
C MET A 1 30.30 14.70 2.75
N ASP A 2 29.12 14.24 3.19
CA ASP A 2 28.70 12.87 2.97
C ASP A 2 28.60 12.65 1.46
N VAL A 3 29.38 11.70 0.97
CA VAL A 3 29.30 11.28 -0.42
C VAL A 3 27.99 10.52 -0.54
N PRO A 4 27.13 10.79 -1.54
CA PRO A 4 25.94 9.98 -1.76
C PRO A 4 26.40 8.52 -1.94
N SER A 5 25.96 7.65 -1.06
CA SER A 5 26.17 6.21 -1.19
C SER A 5 25.23 5.71 -2.28
N TYR A 6 25.78 5.45 -3.46
CA TYR A 6 25.05 4.83 -4.57
C TYR A 6 25.00 3.32 -4.39
N THR A 7 23.92 2.71 -4.86
CA THR A 7 23.85 1.24 -4.91
C THR A 7 24.74 0.71 -6.04
N PRO A 8 25.58 -0.32 -5.80
CA PRO A 8 26.36 -0.97 -6.86
C PRO A 8 25.48 -1.52 -7.98
N ASP A 9 25.95 -1.45 -9.23
CA ASP A 9 25.20 -1.90 -10.41
C ASP A 9 24.82 -3.39 -10.35
N ASP A 10 25.57 -4.21 -9.61
CA ASP A 10 25.36 -5.67 -9.44
C ASP A 10 24.30 -6.01 -8.36
N THR A 11 23.54 -5.02 -7.88
CA THR A 11 22.53 -5.26 -6.85
C THR A 11 21.29 -5.92 -7.45
N ALA A 12 20.92 -7.07 -6.89
CA ALA A 12 19.74 -7.81 -7.31
C ALA A 12 18.47 -6.95 -7.25
N VAL A 13 17.70 -7.01 -8.33
CA VAL A 13 16.36 -6.42 -8.44
C VAL A 13 15.37 -7.40 -7.82
N PRO A 14 14.25 -6.95 -7.23
CA PRO A 14 13.26 -7.85 -6.65
C PRO A 14 12.80 -8.91 -7.66
N GLU A 15 12.65 -10.15 -7.22
CA GLU A 15 12.08 -11.21 -8.04
C GLU A 15 10.55 -11.11 -8.04
N GLY A 16 9.94 -10.97 -9.23
CA GLY A 16 8.49 -10.89 -9.42
C GLY A 16 7.94 -9.47 -9.61
N GLU A 17 6.62 -9.37 -9.67
CA GLU A 17 5.90 -8.10 -9.88
C GLU A 17 5.94 -7.24 -8.60
N VAL A 18 6.55 -6.06 -8.69
CA VAL A 18 6.62 -5.08 -7.59
C VAL A 18 5.47 -4.10 -7.72
N VAL A 19 4.61 -4.05 -6.70
CA VAL A 19 3.53 -3.06 -6.67
C VAL A 19 4.11 -1.71 -6.28
N VAL A 20 3.74 -0.65 -7.00
CA VAL A 20 4.20 0.72 -6.76
C VAL A 20 2.99 1.66 -6.83
N GLU A 21 2.87 2.58 -5.87
CA GLU A 21 1.81 3.59 -5.92
C GLU A 21 2.11 4.66 -6.99
N ARG A 22 1.07 5.07 -7.71
CA ARG A 22 1.13 6.23 -8.62
C ARG A 22 1.54 7.47 -7.84
N ALA A 23 2.27 8.37 -8.50
CA ALA A 23 2.77 9.60 -7.91
C ALA A 23 3.69 9.43 -6.66
N CYS A 24 4.27 8.24 -6.46
CA CYS A 24 5.24 7.99 -5.39
C CYS A 24 6.51 8.84 -5.56
N THR A 25 7.26 9.04 -4.48
CA THR A 25 8.52 9.79 -4.52
C THR A 25 9.71 8.86 -4.76
N ALA A 26 10.88 9.43 -5.10
CA ALA A 26 12.11 8.66 -5.21
C ALA A 26 12.53 8.00 -3.88
N LEU A 27 12.10 8.56 -2.74
CA LEU A 27 12.28 7.96 -1.42
C LEU A 27 11.47 6.67 -1.24
N ASP A 28 10.32 6.56 -1.90
CA ASP A 28 9.44 5.40 -1.82
C ASP A 28 9.81 4.35 -2.89
N LEU A 29 10.13 4.81 -4.10
CA LEU A 29 10.44 3.94 -5.24
C LEU A 29 11.77 3.19 -5.07
N GLY A 30 12.81 3.89 -4.59
CA GLY A 30 14.15 3.31 -4.46
C GLY A 30 14.13 2.01 -3.62
N PRO A 31 13.69 2.06 -2.35
CA PRO A 31 13.65 0.89 -1.50
C PRO A 31 12.83 -0.28 -2.06
N ARG A 32 11.72 0.00 -2.77
CA ARG A 32 10.90 -1.05 -3.41
C ARG A 32 11.66 -1.81 -4.51
N LEU A 33 12.65 -1.18 -5.14
CA LEU A 33 13.48 -1.75 -6.21
C LEU A 33 14.91 -2.11 -5.77
N ASN A 34 15.16 -2.22 -4.46
CA ASN A 34 16.50 -2.43 -3.89
C ASN A 34 17.52 -1.37 -4.35
N ARG A 35 17.10 -0.11 -4.44
CA ARG A 35 17.94 1.04 -4.80
C ARG A 35 17.81 2.16 -3.78
N THR A 36 18.72 3.12 -3.79
CA THR A 36 18.59 4.33 -2.99
C THR A 36 17.81 5.40 -3.77
N ALA A 37 17.19 6.34 -3.06
CA ALA A 37 16.57 7.51 -3.69
C ALA A 37 17.57 8.33 -4.53
N ALA A 38 18.84 8.32 -4.15
CA ALA A 38 19.91 8.98 -4.90
C ALA A 38 20.12 8.34 -6.28
N ASP A 39 19.97 7.01 -6.39
CA ASP A 39 20.08 6.29 -7.66
C ASP A 39 18.93 6.67 -8.61
N VAL A 40 17.70 6.72 -8.08
CA VAL A 40 16.50 7.14 -8.83
C VAL A 40 16.67 8.57 -9.35
N VAL A 41 17.01 9.52 -8.48
CA VAL A 41 17.18 10.92 -8.85
C VAL A 41 18.31 11.08 -9.87
N ARG A 42 19.44 10.39 -9.67
CA ARG A 42 20.57 10.42 -10.60
C ARG A 42 20.19 9.89 -11.98
N PHE A 43 19.48 8.76 -12.03
CA PHE A 43 19.03 8.19 -13.29
C PHE A 43 18.10 9.15 -14.04
N LEU A 44 17.09 9.69 -13.36
CA LEU A 44 16.15 10.63 -13.98
C LEU A 44 16.87 11.89 -14.48
N MET A 45 17.83 12.41 -13.72
CA MET A 45 18.68 13.53 -14.17
C MET A 45 19.48 13.20 -15.44
N GLN A 46 19.96 11.97 -15.59
CA GLN A 46 20.67 11.52 -16.81
C GLN A 46 19.73 11.41 -18.01
N GLN A 47 18.45 11.11 -17.77
CA GLN A 47 17.39 11.09 -18.79
C GLN A 47 16.85 12.50 -19.10
N GLY A 48 17.36 13.54 -18.45
CA GLY A 48 16.96 14.93 -18.65
C GLY A 48 15.80 15.40 -17.76
N GLU A 49 15.32 14.54 -16.86
CA GLU A 49 14.26 14.85 -15.90
C GLU A 49 14.87 15.35 -14.59
N MET A 50 14.62 16.62 -14.28
CA MET A 50 15.13 17.26 -13.06
C MET A 50 14.09 17.15 -11.95
N VAL A 51 14.28 16.17 -11.06
CA VAL A 51 13.40 15.91 -9.91
C VAL A 51 14.17 15.91 -8.60
N THR A 52 13.46 16.17 -7.49
CA THR A 52 14.02 16.05 -6.13
C THR A 52 13.54 14.77 -5.45
N ALA A 53 14.24 14.31 -4.41
CA ALA A 53 13.95 13.02 -3.76
C ALA A 53 12.52 12.91 -3.18
N THR A 54 11.95 14.04 -2.75
CA THR A 54 10.60 14.15 -2.15
C THR A 54 9.52 14.54 -3.16
N GLN A 55 9.87 14.72 -4.44
CA GLN A 55 8.93 15.08 -5.47
C GLN A 55 8.20 13.84 -5.97
N SER A 56 6.89 13.96 -6.22
CA SER A 56 6.11 12.93 -6.88
C SER A 56 6.60 12.71 -8.30
N LEU A 57 6.84 11.45 -8.65
CA LEU A 57 7.25 11.01 -9.97
C LEU A 57 6.02 10.75 -10.85
N SER A 58 6.11 11.04 -12.14
CA SER A 58 5.08 10.61 -13.09
C SER A 58 5.19 9.11 -13.37
N ASP A 59 4.10 8.51 -13.84
CA ASP A 59 4.07 7.12 -14.27
C ASP A 59 5.22 6.81 -15.25
N ASP A 60 5.41 7.67 -16.26
CA ASP A 60 6.51 7.53 -17.25
C ASP A 60 7.89 7.47 -16.57
N MET A 61 8.15 8.28 -15.54
CA MET A 61 9.43 8.29 -14.81
C MET A 61 9.64 6.99 -14.02
N ILE A 62 8.57 6.47 -13.42
CA ILE A 62 8.59 5.23 -12.64
C ILE A 62 8.82 4.04 -13.58
N GLU A 63 8.09 3.96 -14.70
CA GLU A 63 8.26 2.91 -15.72
C GLU A 63 9.66 2.94 -16.33
N LEU A 64 10.18 4.13 -16.63
CA LEU A 64 11.50 4.29 -17.23
C LEU A 64 12.59 3.75 -16.28
N PHE A 65 12.51 4.08 -14.99
CA PHE A 65 13.47 3.58 -14.00
C PHE A 65 13.34 2.07 -13.77
N ALA A 66 12.12 1.54 -13.70
CA ALA A 66 11.88 0.10 -13.56
C ALA A 66 12.41 -0.69 -14.77
N THR A 67 12.21 -0.17 -15.98
CA THR A 67 12.68 -0.77 -17.23
C THR A 67 14.20 -0.83 -17.29
N GLU A 68 14.90 0.22 -16.84
CA GLU A 68 16.36 0.24 -16.76
C GLU A 68 16.90 -0.88 -15.86
N LEU A 69 16.21 -1.13 -14.75
CA LEU A 69 16.57 -2.20 -13.81
C LEU A 69 16.11 -3.59 -14.30
N GLY A 70 15.21 -3.67 -15.27
CA GLY A 70 14.55 -4.91 -15.64
C GLY A 70 13.58 -5.43 -14.57
N ALA A 71 13.01 -4.52 -13.77
CA ALA A 71 11.99 -4.83 -12.78
C ALA A 71 10.60 -4.86 -13.42
N GLU A 72 9.78 -5.86 -13.11
CA GLU A 72 8.35 -5.84 -13.43
C GLU A 72 7.62 -5.04 -12.35
N ILE A 73 6.90 -3.99 -12.74
CA ILE A 73 6.14 -3.14 -11.80
C ILE A 73 4.64 -3.13 -12.14
N ARG A 74 3.82 -3.04 -11.10
CA ARG A 74 2.37 -2.81 -11.22
C ARG A 74 1.99 -1.53 -10.50
N MET A 75 1.46 -0.57 -11.24
CA MET A 75 1.02 0.70 -10.67
C MET A 75 -0.38 0.60 -10.09
N VAL A 76 -0.55 1.09 -8.87
CA VAL A 76 -1.84 1.17 -8.15
C VAL A 76 -2.14 2.61 -7.75
N ASP A 77 -3.42 2.92 -7.56
CA ASP A 77 -3.80 4.23 -7.02
C ASP A 77 -3.39 4.33 -5.54
N PRO A 78 -3.04 5.54 -5.05
CA PRO A 78 -2.65 5.72 -3.66
C PRO A 78 -3.75 5.26 -2.71
N GLY A 79 -3.43 4.36 -1.78
CA GLY A 79 -4.40 3.80 -0.83
C GLY A 79 -5.22 2.61 -1.31
N GLU A 80 -5.05 2.16 -2.56
CA GLU A 80 -5.70 0.95 -3.07
C GLU A 80 -5.20 -0.31 -2.33
N GLU A 81 -3.92 -0.36 -1.92
CA GLU A 81 -3.40 -1.45 -1.07
C GLU A 81 -4.09 -1.49 0.31
N GLN A 82 -4.39 -0.34 0.92
CA GLN A 82 -5.09 -0.27 2.21
C GLN A 82 -6.55 -0.73 2.07
N GLU A 83 -7.20 -0.44 0.95
CA GLU A 83 -8.57 -0.91 0.68
C GLU A 83 -8.61 -2.43 0.49
N VAL A 84 -7.66 -3.00 -0.27
CA VAL A 84 -7.56 -4.45 -0.46
C VAL A 84 -7.25 -5.18 0.86
N GLU A 85 -6.33 -4.67 1.69
CA GLU A 85 -6.03 -5.26 3.00
C GLU A 85 -7.25 -5.20 3.93
N LEU A 86 -7.98 -4.09 3.93
CA LEU A 86 -9.21 -3.94 4.71
C LEU A 86 -10.32 -4.88 4.23
N LEU A 87 -10.47 -5.05 2.91
CA LEU A 87 -11.42 -5.98 2.33
C LEU A 87 -11.06 -7.43 2.64
N GLN A 88 -9.78 -7.83 2.58
CA GLN A 88 -9.35 -9.17 2.99
C GLN A 88 -9.62 -9.44 4.47
N LEU A 89 -9.49 -8.44 5.34
CA LEU A 89 -9.85 -8.58 6.76
C LEU A 89 -11.37 -8.74 6.97
N LEU A 90 -12.18 -8.16 6.08
CA LEU A 90 -13.65 -8.27 6.08
C LEU A 90 -14.14 -9.55 5.40
N ASP A 91 -13.41 -10.13 4.45
CA ASP A 91 -13.79 -11.38 3.77
C ASP A 91 -13.57 -12.62 4.65
N VAL A 92 -12.78 -12.51 5.73
CA VAL A 92 -12.68 -13.55 6.78
C VAL A 92 -13.99 -13.69 7.59
N VAL A 93 -14.99 -12.82 7.37
CA VAL A 93 -16.30 -12.92 8.05
C VAL A 93 -17.39 -13.60 7.20
N ASP A 94 -17.15 -13.92 5.92
CA ASP A 94 -18.14 -14.56 5.04
C ASP A 94 -18.14 -16.11 5.11
N ASP A 95 -17.21 -16.72 5.88
CA ASP A 95 -17.27 -18.13 6.29
C ASP A 95 -18.21 -18.36 7.51
N LEU A 96 -19.19 -17.49 7.71
CA LEU A 96 -20.38 -17.87 8.46
C LEU A 96 -21.39 -18.42 7.46
N GLU A 97 -21.18 -19.68 7.07
CA GLU A 97 -22.22 -20.51 6.45
C GLU A 97 -23.51 -20.36 7.27
N ASP A 98 -24.44 -19.55 6.76
CA ASP A 98 -25.66 -19.08 7.42
C ASP A 98 -26.74 -20.20 7.55
N ASP A 99 -26.31 -21.46 7.45
CA ASP A 99 -27.17 -22.64 7.59
C ASP A 99 -26.86 -23.49 8.85
N GLU A 100 -25.72 -23.27 9.54
CA GLU A 100 -25.35 -24.00 10.77
C GLU A 100 -25.14 -23.10 12.00
N ALA A 101 -25.37 -21.79 11.90
CA ALA A 101 -25.33 -20.91 13.06
C ALA A 101 -26.37 -21.37 14.12
N PRO A 102 -25.96 -21.69 15.36
CA PRO A 102 -26.91 -22.10 16.38
C PRO A 102 -27.90 -20.97 16.64
N ILE A 103 -29.20 -21.30 16.64
CA ILE A 103 -30.28 -20.35 16.95
C ILE A 103 -29.97 -19.70 18.30
N ARG A 104 -29.52 -18.45 18.29
CA ARG A 104 -29.30 -17.66 19.50
C ARG A 104 -30.59 -16.92 19.86
N PRO A 105 -31.00 -16.92 21.14
CA PRO A 105 -32.16 -16.15 21.56
C PRO A 105 -31.92 -14.64 21.32
N ALA A 106 -32.98 -13.91 20.99
CA ALA A 106 -32.90 -12.48 20.76
C ALA A 106 -32.44 -11.74 22.03
N VAL A 107 -31.44 -10.87 21.90
CA VAL A 107 -31.01 -9.97 22.98
C VAL A 107 -31.89 -8.73 22.95
N ILE A 108 -32.74 -8.57 23.96
CA ILE A 108 -33.60 -7.39 24.12
C ILE A 108 -33.10 -6.57 25.30
N THR A 109 -32.72 -5.32 25.05
CA THR A 109 -32.38 -4.34 26.10
C THR A 109 -33.48 -3.29 26.19
N VAL A 110 -34.12 -3.20 27.35
CA VAL A 110 -35.18 -2.21 27.62
C VAL A 110 -34.56 -1.01 28.34
N MET A 111 -34.29 0.07 27.61
CA MET A 111 -33.85 1.34 28.18
C MET A 111 -35.02 2.32 28.32
N GLY A 112 -35.15 2.96 29.48
CA GLY A 112 -36.23 3.88 29.82
C GLY A 112 -35.90 4.72 31.06
N HIS A 113 -36.72 5.71 31.41
CA HIS A 113 -36.55 6.53 32.62
C HIS A 113 -36.86 5.74 33.91
N VAL A 114 -36.40 6.22 35.08
CA VAL A 114 -36.41 5.48 36.37
C VAL A 114 -37.81 4.97 36.77
N ASP A 115 -38.88 5.66 36.36
CA ASP A 115 -40.25 5.37 36.81
C ASP A 115 -41.09 4.52 35.84
N HIS A 116 -40.51 4.00 34.76
CA HIS A 116 -41.29 3.35 33.70
C HIS A 116 -41.44 1.83 33.88
N GLY A 117 -41.48 1.32 35.11
CA GLY A 117 -41.91 -0.06 35.37
C GLY A 117 -41.10 -1.15 34.66
N LYS A 118 -39.81 -0.91 34.37
CA LYS A 118 -38.89 -1.88 33.71
C LYS A 118 -38.76 -3.23 34.44
N THR A 119 -39.35 -3.36 35.62
CA THR A 119 -39.44 -4.57 36.45
C THR A 119 -40.74 -5.36 36.24
N LYS A 120 -41.72 -4.84 35.47
CA LYS A 120 -42.92 -5.56 35.04
C LYS A 120 -42.87 -5.79 33.52
N LEU A 121 -42.07 -6.77 33.10
CA LEU A 121 -42.05 -7.37 31.77
C LEU A 121 -42.66 -8.76 31.84
#